data_AF-A0A9W9C0K8-F1
#
_entry.id   AF-A0A9W9C0K8-F1
#
_cell.length_a   1.000
_cell.length_b   1.000
_cell.length_c   1.000
_cell.angle_alpha   90.00
_cell.angle_beta   90.00
_cell.angle_gamma   90.00
#
_symmetry.space_group_name_H-M   'P 1'
#
loop_
_entity.id
_entity.type
_entity.pdbx_description
1 polymer ?
#
loop_
_entity_poly.entity_id
_entity_poly.type
_entity_poly.pdbx_seq_one_letter_code
_entity_poly.pdbx_strand_id
1 'polypeptide(L)'
;MPGSRDSISSILEKFKAKGFNGDDVVALMGTHSVAVQVNDDPAQAGKSLDSTPSIYDLKFYQETLDGTAPYSLQSDKGLANNTETKQIWKEFADGDTSKWNTAFTDAWNRFAVIGNDVDSLQDCSSTIPSGASERRLAKRLGGSAAARAFARRLYDS
;
A
#
# COMPACT_ATOMS: atom_id res chain seq x y z
N MET A 1 9.80 -9.52 -13.00
CA MET A 1 9.53 -8.86 -11.71
C MET A 1 10.58 -7.77 -11.48
N PRO A 2 10.23 -6.61 -10.90
CA PRO A 2 11.22 -5.61 -10.47
C PRO A 2 11.98 -6.06 -9.21
N GLY A 3 13.26 -5.70 -9.10
CA GLY A 3 14.09 -5.91 -7.91
C GLY A 3 14.27 -4.63 -7.08
N SER A 4 14.57 -4.76 -5.79
CA SER A 4 14.77 -3.65 -4.84
C SER A 4 15.93 -2.70 -5.20
N ARG A 5 16.85 -3.15 -6.06
CA ARG A 5 18.04 -2.40 -6.51
C ARG A 5 18.02 -2.08 -8.01
N ASP A 6 16.91 -2.38 -8.71
CA ASP A 6 16.74 -2.00 -10.12
C ASP A 6 16.69 -0.47 -10.26
N SER A 7 17.05 0.04 -11.45
CA SER A 7 16.86 1.46 -11.74
C SER A 7 15.36 1.81 -11.77
N ILE A 8 15.01 3.03 -11.33
CA ILE A 8 13.60 3.44 -11.28
C ILE A 8 12.96 3.42 -12.67
N SER A 9 13.69 3.83 -13.71
CA SER A 9 13.21 3.72 -15.10
C SER A 9 12.86 2.27 -15.48
N SER A 10 13.71 1.30 -15.13
CA SER A 10 13.44 -0.12 -15.41
C SER A 10 12.21 -0.64 -14.64
N ILE A 11 12.05 -0.23 -13.37
CA ILE A 11 10.86 -0.56 -12.57
C ILE A 11 9.60 -0.01 -13.26
N LEU A 12 9.59 1.29 -13.57
CA LEU A 12 8.45 1.97 -14.19
C LEU A 12 8.12 1.40 -15.58
N GLU A 13 9.12 1.07 -16.40
CA GLU A 13 8.92 0.43 -17.71
C GLU A 13 8.27 -0.95 -17.58
N LYS A 14 8.69 -1.77 -16.61
CA LYS A 14 8.09 -3.09 -16.34
C LYS A 14 6.61 -2.98 -15.96
N PHE A 15 6.25 -1.98 -15.14
CA PHE A 15 4.86 -1.71 -14.75
C PHE A 15 4.04 -1.10 -15.89
N LYS A 16 4.62 -0.18 -16.65
CA LYS A 16 4.00 0.42 -17.85
C LYS A 16 3.66 -0.64 -18.89
N ALA A 17 4.51 -1.63 -19.10
CA ALA A 17 4.23 -2.78 -19.97
C ALA A 17 3.01 -3.61 -19.52
N LYS A 18 2.51 -3.40 -18.30
CA LYS A 18 1.31 -4.01 -17.73
C LYS A 18 0.14 -3.02 -17.56
N GLY A 19 0.28 -1.79 -18.07
CA GLY A 19 -0.76 -0.76 -18.02
C GLY A 19 -0.78 0.09 -16.74
N PHE A 20 0.32 0.11 -15.97
CA PHE A 20 0.44 0.91 -14.74
C PHE A 20 1.36 2.10 -14.97
N ASN A 21 0.91 3.30 -14.60
CA ASN A 21 1.74 4.50 -14.65
C ASN A 21 2.50 4.71 -13.33
N GLY A 22 3.28 5.80 -13.23
CA GLY A 22 4.05 6.11 -12.02
C GLY A 22 3.19 6.27 -10.76
N ASP A 23 2.03 6.91 -10.87
CA ASP A 23 1.10 7.11 -9.76
C ASP A 23 0.53 5.79 -9.25
N ASP A 24 0.17 4.89 -10.17
CA ASP A 24 -0.28 3.55 -9.81
C ASP A 24 0.81 2.76 -9.09
N VAL A 25 2.06 2.84 -9.57
CA VAL A 25 3.20 2.18 -8.93
C VAL A 25 3.36 2.71 -7.51
N VAL A 26 3.39 4.03 -7.32
CA VAL A 26 3.51 4.63 -5.99
C VAL A 26 2.34 4.23 -5.09
N ALA A 27 1.10 4.22 -5.59
CA ALA A 27 -0.05 3.78 -4.81
C ALA A 27 0.13 2.33 -4.32
N LEU A 28 0.56 1.41 -5.20
CA LEU A 28 0.84 0.00 -4.88
C LEU A 28 1.98 -0.17 -3.87
N MET A 29 2.98 0.73 -3.86
CA MET A 29 4.05 0.74 -2.85
C MET A 29 3.50 0.92 -1.43
N GLY A 30 2.27 1.40 -1.26
CA GLY A 30 1.60 1.47 0.04
C GLY A 30 1.67 0.15 0.82
N THR A 31 1.64 -1.00 0.13
CA THR A 31 1.81 -2.35 0.73
C THR A 31 3.06 -2.49 1.61
N HIS A 32 4.10 -1.68 1.38
CA HIS A 32 5.31 -1.68 2.19
C HIS A 32 5.09 -1.17 3.63
N SER A 33 3.98 -0.47 3.91
CA SER A 33 3.59 -0.09 5.29
C SER A 33 3.30 -1.29 6.20
N VAL A 34 3.09 -2.47 5.63
CA VAL A 34 2.92 -3.73 6.40
C VAL A 34 3.95 -4.80 6.01
N ALA A 35 5.15 -4.36 5.59
CA ALA A 35 6.20 -5.24 5.11
C ALA A 35 7.45 -5.27 6.00
N VAL A 36 8.17 -6.39 5.91
CA VAL A 36 9.52 -6.58 6.45
C VAL A 36 10.44 -7.09 5.36
N GLN A 37 11.71 -6.69 5.40
CA GLN A 37 12.73 -7.22 4.51
C GLN A 37 13.41 -8.42 5.17
N VAL A 38 13.66 -9.47 4.41
CA VAL A 38 14.41 -10.65 4.88
C VAL A 38 15.63 -10.98 4.02
N ASN A 39 15.63 -10.54 2.75
CA ASN A 39 16.63 -10.93 1.76
C ASN A 39 17.44 -9.76 1.19
N ASP A 40 16.99 -8.50 1.35
CA ASP A 40 17.67 -7.36 0.72
C ASP A 40 19.01 -7.06 1.41
N ASP A 41 19.01 -7.20 2.74
CA ASP A 41 20.20 -7.28 3.57
C ASP A 41 20.00 -8.37 4.63
N PRO A 42 20.59 -9.56 4.43
CA PRO A 42 20.49 -10.67 5.38
C PRO A 42 21.00 -10.35 6.79
N ALA A 43 21.93 -9.39 6.95
CA ALA A 43 22.41 -8.98 8.27
C ALA A 43 21.37 -8.16 9.06
N GLN A 44 20.35 -7.64 8.38
CA GLN A 44 19.27 -6.83 8.94
C GLN A 44 17.89 -7.49 8.76
N ALA A 45 17.86 -8.80 8.49
CA ALA A 45 16.62 -9.53 8.22
C ALA A 45 15.58 -9.34 9.34
N GLY A 46 14.31 -9.18 8.93
CA GLY A 46 13.17 -8.92 9.82
C GLY A 46 12.91 -7.44 10.09
N LYS A 47 13.77 -6.52 9.63
CA LYS A 47 13.49 -5.08 9.75
C LYS A 47 12.30 -4.67 8.87
N SER A 48 11.39 -3.90 9.46
CA SER A 48 10.23 -3.32 8.76
C SER A 48 10.61 -2.14 7.89
N LEU A 49 9.76 -1.86 6.89
CA LEU A 49 9.95 -0.74 5.96
C LEU A 49 9.33 0.57 6.46
N ASP A 50 8.58 0.53 7.57
CA ASP A 50 8.17 1.68 8.37
C ASP A 50 8.16 1.32 9.87
N SER A 51 7.84 2.28 10.74
CA SER A 51 7.80 2.07 12.19
C SER A 51 6.54 1.34 12.69
N THR A 52 5.56 1.03 11.82
CA THR A 52 4.24 0.51 12.19
C THR A 52 3.82 -0.68 11.31
N PRO A 53 4.63 -1.74 11.16
CA PRO A 53 4.40 -2.84 10.19
C PRO A 53 3.14 -3.69 10.43
N SER A 54 2.37 -3.43 11.49
CA SER A 54 1.09 -4.09 11.78
C SER A 54 -0.13 -3.21 11.48
N ILE A 55 0.10 -1.97 11.07
CA ILE A 55 -0.94 -0.98 10.81
C ILE A 55 -0.77 -0.55 9.35
N TYR A 56 -1.81 -0.78 8.54
CA TYR A 56 -1.82 -0.29 7.18
C TYR A 56 -2.20 1.19 7.19
N ASP A 57 -1.17 2.05 7.13
CA ASP A 57 -1.25 3.51 7.16
C ASP A 57 -0.22 4.14 6.18
N LEU A 58 0.07 5.44 6.33
CA LEU A 58 0.92 6.20 5.39
C LEU A 58 2.32 6.50 5.95
N LYS A 59 2.70 5.92 7.10
CA LYS A 59 4.03 6.15 7.70
C LYS A 59 5.17 5.74 6.79
N PHE A 60 5.00 4.67 6.02
CA PHE A 60 5.96 4.27 4.99
C PHE A 60 6.38 5.43 4.06
N TYR A 61 5.43 6.20 3.53
CA TYR A 61 5.74 7.29 2.62
C TYR A 61 6.50 8.43 3.33
N GLN A 62 6.07 8.78 4.54
CA GLN A 62 6.67 9.81 5.40
C GLN A 62 8.10 9.45 5.77
N GLU A 63 8.28 8.28 6.38
CA GLU A 63 9.57 7.85 6.93
C GLU A 63 10.58 7.51 5.85
N THR A 64 10.13 7.14 4.64
CA THR A 64 11.02 7.01 3.48
C THR A 64 11.57 8.36 3.02
N LEU A 65 10.73 9.41 2.98
CA LEU A 65 11.19 10.77 2.63
C LEU A 65 12.12 11.35 3.70
N ASP A 66 11.77 11.15 4.96
CA ASP A 66 12.53 11.68 6.10
C ASP A 66 13.80 10.85 6.38
N GLY A 67 13.93 9.66 5.79
CA GLY A 67 15.04 8.75 6.04
C GLY A 67 15.04 8.14 7.44
N THR A 68 13.87 8.07 8.09
CA THR A 68 13.67 7.63 9.47
C THR A 68 13.12 6.21 9.59
N ALA A 69 12.74 5.58 8.47
CA ALA A 69 12.25 4.21 8.46
C ALA A 69 13.30 3.23 9.03
N PRO A 70 12.90 2.14 9.72
CA PRO A 70 13.84 1.18 10.28
C PRO A 70 14.75 0.52 9.24
N TYR A 71 14.22 0.33 8.03
CA TYR A 71 14.95 -0.05 6.83
C TYR A 71 14.29 0.60 5.60
N SER A 72 15.09 0.95 4.60
CA SER A 72 14.57 1.53 3.36
C SER A 72 15.26 0.89 2.16
N LEU A 73 14.47 0.28 1.29
CA LEU A 73 14.96 -0.28 0.03
C LEU A 73 15.48 0.84 -0.88
N GLN A 74 16.45 0.51 -1.74
CA GLN A 74 16.99 1.47 -2.70
C GLN A 74 15.91 1.95 -3.68
N SER A 75 15.03 1.04 -4.14
CA SER A 75 13.89 1.34 -5.00
C SER A 75 12.92 2.34 -4.37
N ASP A 76 12.63 2.19 -3.08
CA ASP A 76 11.65 3.02 -2.37
C ASP A 76 12.15 4.46 -2.28
N LYS A 77 13.42 4.64 -1.88
CA LYS A 77 14.08 5.95 -1.91
C LYS A 77 14.13 6.54 -3.32
N GLY A 78 14.40 5.71 -4.32
CA GLY A 78 14.46 6.16 -5.70
C GLY A 78 13.11 6.62 -6.23
N LEU A 79 12.02 5.89 -5.97
CA LEU A 79 10.66 6.29 -6.32
C LEU A 79 10.23 7.57 -5.57
N ALA A 80 10.61 7.71 -4.30
CA ALA A 80 10.32 8.91 -3.52
C ALA A 80 10.97 10.18 -4.09
N ASN A 81 12.11 10.05 -4.79
CA ASN A 81 12.88 11.17 -5.33
C ASN A 81 12.81 11.32 -6.86
N ASN A 82 12.24 10.36 -7.57
CA ASN A 82 12.19 10.36 -9.03
C ASN A 82 11.25 11.44 -9.58
N THR A 83 11.58 12.02 -10.73
CA THR A 83 10.86 13.15 -11.31
C THR A 83 9.39 12.86 -11.67
N GLU A 84 9.07 11.62 -12.02
CA GLU A 84 7.71 11.18 -12.39
C GLU A 84 6.87 10.85 -11.16
N THR A 85 7.47 10.35 -10.08
CA THR A 85 6.76 9.76 -8.94
C THR A 85 6.84 10.55 -7.64
N LYS A 86 7.77 11.51 -7.52
CA LYS A 86 7.97 12.29 -6.28
C LYS A 86 6.75 13.09 -5.82
N GLN A 87 5.94 13.58 -6.77
CA GLN A 87 4.79 14.41 -6.43
C GLN A 87 3.73 13.59 -5.71
N ILE A 88 3.27 12.50 -6.34
CA ILE A 88 2.29 11.60 -5.75
C ILE A 88 2.81 10.93 -4.47
N TRP A 89 4.11 10.60 -4.40
CA TRP A 89 4.72 10.10 -3.16
C TRP A 89 4.57 11.11 -2.03
N LYS A 90 4.88 12.39 -2.31
CA LYS A 90 4.72 13.46 -1.33
C LYS A 90 3.27 13.67 -0.92
N GLU A 91 2.32 13.59 -1.85
CA GLU A 91 0.89 13.70 -1.52
C GLU A 91 0.43 12.63 -0.53
N PHE A 92 0.90 11.39 -0.67
CA PHE A 92 0.63 10.33 0.31
C PHE A 92 1.40 10.54 1.61
N ALA A 93 2.65 10.99 1.56
CA ALA A 93 3.40 11.35 2.77
C ALA A 93 2.72 12.48 3.56
N ASP A 94 2.10 13.46 2.90
CA ASP A 94 1.38 14.56 3.54
C ASP A 94 0.08 14.09 4.23
N GLY A 95 -0.32 12.82 4.08
CA GLY A 95 -1.28 12.14 4.95
C GLY A 95 -2.70 11.99 4.41
N ASP A 96 -2.95 12.26 3.12
CA ASP A 96 -4.29 12.11 2.53
C ASP A 96 -4.65 10.63 2.31
N THR A 97 -5.15 9.99 3.38
CA THR A 97 -5.55 8.58 3.39
C THR A 97 -6.70 8.30 2.43
N SER A 98 -7.58 9.27 2.18
CA SER A 98 -8.72 9.06 1.26
C SER A 98 -8.22 8.96 -0.18
N LYS A 99 -7.35 9.88 -0.61
CA LYS A 99 -6.75 9.83 -1.94
C LYS A 99 -5.92 8.57 -2.13
N TRP A 100 -5.10 8.21 -1.14
CA TRP A 100 -4.31 6.98 -1.21
C TRP A 100 -5.21 5.74 -1.33
N ASN A 101 -6.25 5.62 -0.52
CA ASN A 101 -7.18 4.48 -0.60
C ASN A 101 -7.81 4.37 -1.99
N THR A 102 -8.27 5.48 -2.57
CA THR A 102 -8.84 5.49 -3.93
C THR A 102 -7.83 5.03 -4.97
N ALA A 103 -6.62 5.61 -4.97
CA ALA A 103 -5.57 5.25 -5.92
C ALA A 103 -5.10 3.79 -5.75
N PHE A 104 -4.92 3.35 -4.50
CA PHE A 104 -4.49 1.99 -4.18
C PHE A 104 -5.53 0.96 -4.61
N THR A 105 -6.82 1.16 -4.30
CA THR A 105 -7.87 0.20 -4.66
C THR A 105 -8.05 0.12 -6.17
N ASP A 106 -8.03 1.24 -6.89
CA ASP A 106 -8.09 1.25 -8.35
C ASP A 106 -6.91 0.48 -8.98
N ALA A 107 -5.67 0.81 -8.57
CA ALA A 107 -4.48 0.11 -9.06
C ALA A 107 -4.47 -1.38 -8.67
N TRP A 108 -4.83 -1.72 -7.44
CA TRP A 108 -4.85 -3.11 -6.95
C TRP A 108 -5.88 -3.96 -7.70
N ASN A 109 -7.07 -3.41 -7.99
CA ASN A 109 -8.10 -4.11 -8.75
C ASN A 109 -7.61 -4.45 -10.17
N ARG A 110 -6.91 -3.54 -10.84
CA ARG A 110 -6.27 -3.83 -12.13
C ARG A 110 -5.12 -4.83 -11.98
N PHE A 111 -4.32 -4.70 -10.92
CA PHE A 111 -3.14 -5.55 -10.68
C PHE A 111 -3.52 -7.01 -10.44
N ALA A 112 -4.57 -7.25 -9.66
CA ALA A 112 -5.04 -8.59 -9.30
C ALA A 112 -5.50 -9.44 -10.49
N VAL A 113 -5.88 -8.81 -11.61
CA VAL A 113 -6.44 -9.47 -12.79
C VAL A 113 -5.52 -9.41 -14.02
N ILE A 114 -4.27 -8.97 -13.89
CA ILE A 114 -3.31 -8.92 -15.01
C ILE A 114 -3.29 -10.27 -15.74
N GLY A 115 -3.54 -10.23 -17.06
CA GLY A 115 -3.51 -11.41 -17.92
C GLY A 115 -4.80 -12.24 -17.94
N ASN A 116 -5.86 -11.79 -17.27
CA ASN A 116 -7.17 -12.42 -17.29
C ASN A 116 -8.19 -11.55 -18.02
N ASP A 117 -9.20 -12.21 -18.60
CA ASP A 117 -10.41 -11.54 -19.08
C ASP A 117 -11.38 -11.36 -17.91
N VAL A 118 -11.59 -10.10 -17.50
CA VAL A 118 -12.42 -9.77 -16.32
C VAL A 118 -13.87 -10.21 -16.52
N ASP A 119 -14.38 -10.21 -17.76
CA ASP A 119 -15.76 -10.62 -18.06
C ASP A 119 -15.99 -12.12 -17.88
N SER A 120 -14.90 -12.90 -17.84
CA SER A 120 -14.94 -14.34 -17.56
C SER A 120 -14.85 -14.69 -16.07
N LEU A 121 -14.60 -13.71 -15.20
CA LEU A 121 -14.41 -13.91 -13.76
C LEU A 121 -15.71 -13.67 -12.99
N GLN A 122 -15.88 -14.44 -11.91
CA GLN A 122 -16.94 -14.20 -10.93
C GLN A 122 -16.45 -13.21 -9.87
N ASP A 123 -17.23 -12.14 -9.64
CA ASP A 123 -16.99 -11.23 -8.53
C ASP A 123 -17.36 -11.90 -7.19
N CYS A 124 -16.36 -12.07 -6.34
CA CYS A 124 -16.47 -12.63 -4.99
C CYS A 124 -16.10 -11.61 -3.89
N SER A 125 -16.04 -10.32 -4.22
CA SER A 125 -15.55 -9.25 -3.32
C SER A 125 -16.34 -9.18 -2.01
N SER A 126 -17.62 -9.54 -2.02
CA SER A 126 -18.50 -9.59 -0.85
C SER A 126 -18.07 -10.60 0.23
N THR A 127 -17.19 -11.55 -0.10
CA THR A 127 -16.66 -12.51 0.87
C THR A 127 -15.52 -11.94 1.71
N ILE A 128 -14.91 -10.83 1.28
CA ILE A 128 -13.77 -10.22 1.96
C ILE A 128 -14.28 -9.52 3.24
N PRO A 129 -13.78 -9.90 4.43
CA PRO A 129 -14.22 -9.27 5.65
C PRO A 129 -13.83 -7.78 5.69
N SER A 130 -14.80 -6.91 5.92
CA SER A 130 -14.69 -5.47 6.28
C SER A 130 -13.90 -5.19 7.58
N GLY A 131 -13.39 -6.23 8.23
CA GLY A 131 -13.05 -6.26 9.65
C GLY A 131 -11.98 -5.27 10.12
N ALA A 132 -11.09 -4.74 9.28
CA ALA A 132 -10.10 -3.76 9.73
C ALA A 132 -10.73 -2.39 10.03
N SER A 133 -11.60 -1.92 9.13
CA SER A 133 -12.33 -0.66 9.27
C SER A 133 -13.38 -0.76 10.38
N GLU A 134 -14.05 -1.91 10.48
CA GLU A 134 -14.98 -2.22 11.57
C GLU A 134 -14.29 -2.25 12.94
N ARG A 135 -13.13 -2.91 13.06
CA ARG A 135 -12.37 -2.97 14.32
C ARG A 135 -11.85 -1.59 14.72
N ARG A 136 -11.38 -0.77 13.78
CA ARG A 136 -10.94 0.61 14.05
C ARG A 136 -12.11 1.48 14.50
N LEU A 137 -13.26 1.41 13.82
CA LEU A 137 -14.46 2.15 14.21
C LEU A 137 -14.99 1.69 15.58
N ALA A 138 -15.09 0.38 15.81
CA ALA A 138 -15.49 -0.17 17.10
C ALA A 138 -14.55 0.26 18.23
N LYS A 139 -13.22 0.31 17.97
CA LYS A 139 -12.22 0.80 18.94
C LYS A 139 -12.39 2.30 19.22
N ARG A 140 -12.64 3.13 18.20
CA ARG A 140 -12.94 4.57 18.36
C ARG A 140 -14.25 4.81 19.14
N LEU A 141 -15.21 3.90 19.01
CA LEU A 141 -16.50 3.92 19.73
C LEU A 141 -16.45 3.23 21.11
N GLY A 142 -15.26 3.07 21.69
CA GLY A 142 -15.09 2.54 23.06
C GLY A 142 -15.07 1.02 23.19
N GLY A 143 -15.01 0.27 22.09
CA GLY A 143 -14.71 -1.17 22.08
C GLY A 143 -15.80 -2.07 22.66
N SER A 144 -17.01 -1.54 22.92
CA SER A 144 -18.14 -2.32 23.44
C SER A 144 -18.69 -3.30 22.40
N ALA A 145 -19.46 -4.30 22.86
CA ALA A 145 -20.18 -5.20 21.95
C ALA A 145 -21.16 -4.43 21.04
N ALA A 146 -21.80 -3.39 21.58
CA ALA A 146 -22.68 -2.51 20.81
C ALA A 146 -21.90 -1.70 19.75
N ALA A 147 -20.71 -1.20 20.08
CA ALA A 147 -19.83 -0.51 19.14
C ALA A 147 -19.36 -1.42 18.00
N ARG A 148 -19.06 -2.69 18.29
CA ARG A 148 -18.74 -3.70 17.26
C ARG A 148 -19.93 -4.00 16.36
N ALA A 149 -21.12 -4.18 16.93
CA ALA A 149 -22.34 -4.46 16.17
C ALA A 149 -22.75 -3.28 15.27
N PHE A 150 -22.63 -2.05 15.78
CA PHE A 150 -22.88 -0.83 15.02
C PHE A 150 -21.87 -0.65 13.88
N ALA A 151 -20.57 -0.81 14.15
CA ALA A 151 -19.54 -0.73 13.13
C ALA A 151 -19.79 -1.77 12.02
N ARG A 152 -20.08 -3.01 12.39
CA ARG A 152 -20.38 -4.08 11.44
C ARG A 152 -21.59 -3.74 10.54
N ARG A 153 -22.66 -3.24 11.14
CA ARG A 153 -23.88 -2.85 10.39
C ARG A 153 -23.64 -1.70 9.40
N LEU A 154 -22.75 -0.78 9.71
CA LEU A 154 -22.39 0.34 8.83
C LEU A 154 -21.53 -0.09 7.62
N TYR A 155 -20.76 -1.17 7.76
CA TYR A 155 -19.90 -1.68 6.68
C TYR A 155 -20.54 -2.85 5.91
N ASP A 156 -21.61 -3.44 6.42
CA ASP A 156 -22.43 -4.46 5.75
C ASP A 156 -23.56 -3.86 4.85
N SER A 157 -23.61 -2.53 4.66
CA SER A 157 -24.61 -1.80 3.83
C SER A 157 -23.98 -1.21 2.58
#